data_AF-A0A562K851-F1
#
_entry.id   AF-A0A562K851-F1
#
_cell.length_a   1.000
_cell.length_b   1.000
_cell.length_c   1.000
_cell.angle_alpha   90.00
_cell.angle_beta   90.00
_cell.angle_gamma   90.00
#
_symmetry.space_group_name_H-M   'P 1'
#
loop_
_entity.id
_entity.type
_entity.pdbx_description
1 polymer ?
#
loop_
_entity_poly.entity_id
_entity_poly.type
_entity_poly.pdbx_seq_one_letter_code
_entity_poly.pdbx_strand_id
1 'polypeptide(L)'
;MHYDTHYRHNDALHPDALTTIHTALHALNRAVEDCARAGKSPERDAAVLLLARNIGVVADRASPDAEELRVRCMLDRGDVVRHLALTAIAGNPLPSDAAAKRTFHAQARTALRVLAQALNIANDGVRIGTACHGGPGEGRTYLRHSRIEIEVVPRNLVTGHEVGIAAVSPGGAVGKTHWRPIADLLDPEAFARRIEAMIGNLTPPLADAA
;
A
#
# COMPACT_ATOMS: atom_id res chain seq x y z
N MET A 1 -34.70 -29.56 -25.21
CA MET A 1 -34.94 -28.46 -24.24
C MET A 1 -34.67 -27.15 -24.97
N HIS A 2 -35.69 -26.33 -25.21
CA HIS A 2 -35.50 -24.94 -25.64
C HIS A 2 -35.07 -24.15 -24.40
N TYR A 3 -33.79 -23.76 -24.33
CA TYR A 3 -33.32 -22.91 -23.25
C TYR A 3 -33.99 -21.54 -23.40
N ASP A 4 -34.62 -21.08 -22.33
CA ASP A 4 -35.38 -19.85 -22.31
C ASP A 4 -34.45 -18.64 -22.47
N THR A 5 -34.14 -18.35 -23.73
CA THR A 5 -33.32 -17.21 -24.15
C THR A 5 -33.93 -15.87 -23.76
N HIS A 6 -35.20 -15.80 -23.34
CA HIS A 6 -35.86 -14.53 -23.06
C HIS A 6 -35.30 -13.82 -21.82
N TYR A 7 -34.79 -14.56 -20.83
CA TYR A 7 -34.33 -13.98 -19.57
C TYR A 7 -33.22 -12.94 -19.75
N ARG A 8 -32.16 -13.28 -20.51
CA ARG A 8 -31.06 -12.33 -20.77
C ARG A 8 -31.49 -11.10 -21.57
N HIS A 9 -32.45 -11.26 -22.49
CA HIS A 9 -32.92 -10.15 -23.32
C HIS A 9 -33.82 -9.22 -22.49
N ASN A 10 -34.64 -9.77 -21.60
CA ASN A 10 -35.45 -8.99 -20.66
C ASN A 10 -34.57 -8.20 -19.69
N ASP A 11 -33.54 -8.82 -19.12
CA ASP A 11 -32.57 -8.14 -18.25
C ASP A 11 -31.84 -7.01 -18.97
N ALA A 12 -31.50 -7.22 -20.25
CA ALA A 12 -30.83 -6.22 -21.08
C ALA A 12 -31.75 -5.05 -21.48
N LEU A 13 -33.03 -5.32 -21.72
CA LEU A 13 -34.02 -4.29 -22.09
C LEU A 13 -34.57 -3.53 -20.88
N HIS A 14 -34.51 -4.12 -19.69
CA HIS A 14 -35.01 -3.53 -18.44
C HIS A 14 -33.94 -3.55 -17.33
N PRO A 15 -32.82 -2.81 -17.50
CA PRO A 15 -31.70 -2.83 -16.57
C PRO A 15 -31.99 -2.07 -15.26
N ASP A 16 -33.18 -1.52 -15.06
CA ASP A 16 -33.54 -0.68 -13.92
C ASP A 16 -33.40 -1.38 -12.56
N ALA A 17 -33.48 -2.72 -12.54
CA ALA A 17 -33.24 -3.55 -11.35
C ALA A 17 -31.74 -3.83 -11.10
N LEU A 18 -30.87 -3.57 -12.08
CA LEU A 18 -29.43 -3.85 -12.06
C LEU A 18 -28.64 -2.62 -11.64
N THR A 19 -28.94 -2.08 -10.46
CA THR A 19 -28.43 -0.78 -9.98
C THR A 19 -27.05 -0.85 -9.33
N THR A 20 -26.55 -2.05 -9.00
CA THR A 20 -25.24 -2.25 -8.37
C THR A 20 -24.27 -2.97 -9.30
N ILE A 21 -22.96 -2.74 -9.12
CA ILE A 21 -21.90 -3.44 -9.87
C ILE A 21 -22.08 -4.96 -9.73
N HIS A 22 -22.40 -5.44 -8.53
CA HIS A 22 -22.59 -6.86 -8.26
C HIS A 22 -23.75 -7.46 -9.07
N THR A 23 -24.94 -6.85 -8.99
CA THR A 23 -26.13 -7.34 -9.71
C THR A 23 -25.96 -7.26 -11.22
N ALA A 24 -25.37 -6.18 -11.73
CA ALA A 24 -25.12 -6.00 -13.16
C ALA A 24 -24.09 -7.00 -13.70
N LEU A 25 -23.02 -7.27 -12.94
CA LEU A 25 -22.02 -8.28 -13.31
C LEU A 25 -22.61 -9.69 -13.30
N HIS A 26 -23.48 -10.00 -12.33
CA HIS A 26 -24.14 -11.30 -12.29
C HIS A 26 -25.04 -11.53 -13.52
N ALA A 27 -25.83 -10.52 -13.91
CA ALA A 27 -26.67 -10.57 -15.11
C ALA A 27 -25.82 -10.74 -16.39
N LEU A 28 -24.70 -10.01 -16.51
CA LEU A 28 -23.78 -10.16 -17.64
C LEU A 28 -23.20 -11.57 -17.74
N ASN A 29 -22.69 -12.13 -16.63
CA ASN A 29 -22.11 -13.47 -16.63
C ASN A 29 -23.14 -14.53 -17.06
N ARG A 30 -24.38 -14.43 -16.56
CA ARG A 30 -25.47 -15.32 -16.98
C ARG A 30 -25.78 -15.18 -18.47
N ALA A 31 -25.84 -13.95 -18.99
CA ALA A 31 -26.09 -13.70 -20.41
C ALA A 31 -24.98 -14.27 -21.30
N VAL A 32 -23.71 -14.18 -20.89
CA VAL A 32 -22.56 -14.79 -21.59
C VAL A 32 -22.66 -16.32 -21.61
N GLU A 33 -22.95 -16.94 -20.46
CA GLU A 33 -23.16 -18.39 -20.37
C GLU A 33 -24.32 -18.85 -21.26
N ASP A 34 -25.46 -18.16 -21.24
CA ASP A 34 -26.63 -18.50 -22.04
C ASP A 34 -26.39 -18.26 -23.54
N CYS A 35 -25.57 -17.26 -23.89
CA CYS A 35 -25.11 -17.03 -25.25
C CYS A 35 -24.23 -18.20 -25.74
N ALA A 36 -23.27 -18.62 -24.93
CA ALA A 36 -22.38 -19.75 -25.22
C ALA A 36 -23.16 -21.08 -25.34
N ARG A 37 -24.11 -21.35 -24.43
CA ARG A 37 -25.01 -22.54 -24.49
C ARG A 37 -25.88 -22.55 -25.75
N ALA A 38 -26.22 -21.37 -26.27
CA ALA A 38 -26.97 -21.23 -27.53
C ALA A 38 -26.07 -21.30 -28.78
N GLY A 39 -24.77 -21.55 -28.64
CA GLY A 39 -23.81 -21.59 -29.76
C GLY A 39 -23.59 -20.23 -30.42
N LYS A 40 -23.92 -19.13 -29.73
CA LYS A 40 -23.74 -17.76 -30.21
C LYS A 40 -22.45 -17.16 -29.64
N SER A 41 -21.88 -16.19 -30.36
CA SER A 41 -20.71 -15.42 -29.92
C SER A 41 -21.17 -14.32 -28.95
N PRO A 42 -20.67 -14.29 -27.70
CA PRO A 42 -20.97 -13.22 -26.74
C PRO A 42 -20.58 -11.82 -27.25
N GLU A 43 -19.52 -11.74 -28.04
CA GLU A 43 -18.99 -10.49 -28.61
C GLU A 43 -19.93 -9.85 -29.63
N ARG A 44 -20.91 -10.61 -30.13
CA ARG A 44 -21.90 -10.17 -31.12
C ARG A 44 -23.35 -10.23 -30.62
N ASP A 45 -23.58 -10.74 -29.41
CA ASP A 45 -24.93 -10.86 -28.83
C ASP A 45 -25.37 -9.52 -28.24
N ALA A 46 -26.51 -9.00 -28.69
CA ALA A 46 -26.98 -7.67 -28.31
C ALA A 46 -27.29 -7.55 -26.81
N ALA A 47 -27.81 -8.61 -26.18
CA ALA A 47 -28.12 -8.60 -24.76
C ALA A 47 -26.84 -8.52 -23.92
N VAL A 48 -25.81 -9.29 -24.30
CA VAL A 48 -24.49 -9.23 -23.66
C VAL A 48 -23.87 -7.82 -23.78
N LEU A 49 -23.89 -7.24 -24.97
CA LEU A 49 -23.34 -5.91 -25.22
C LEU A 49 -24.09 -4.79 -24.46
N LEU A 50 -25.42 -4.89 -24.35
CA LEU A 50 -26.23 -3.94 -23.58
C LEU A 50 -25.95 -4.05 -22.07
N LEU A 51 -25.87 -5.28 -21.54
CA LEU A 51 -25.56 -5.50 -20.13
C LEU A 51 -24.15 -5.01 -19.77
N ALA A 52 -23.16 -5.23 -20.64
CA ALA A 52 -21.81 -4.70 -20.47
C ALA A 52 -21.78 -3.16 -20.42
N ARG A 53 -22.58 -2.49 -21.27
CA ARG A 53 -22.75 -1.03 -21.23
C ARG A 53 -23.42 -0.57 -19.94
N ASN A 54 -24.41 -1.31 -19.44
CA ASN A 54 -25.06 -1.00 -18.17
C ASN A 54 -24.07 -1.04 -16.99
N ILE A 55 -23.11 -1.97 -16.98
CA ILE A 55 -22.04 -1.98 -15.96
C ILE A 55 -21.26 -0.66 -15.96
N GLY A 56 -20.93 -0.13 -17.15
CA GLY A 56 -20.28 1.18 -17.28
C GLY A 56 -21.13 2.29 -16.65
N VAL A 57 -22.41 2.36 -16.98
CA VAL A 57 -23.35 3.35 -16.40
C VAL A 57 -23.45 3.23 -14.87
N VAL A 58 -23.50 2.01 -14.35
CA VAL A 58 -23.54 1.75 -12.91
C VAL A 58 -22.22 2.17 -12.24
N ALA A 59 -21.08 1.91 -12.87
CA ALA A 59 -19.77 2.32 -12.38
C ALA A 59 -19.63 3.85 -12.35
N ASP A 60 -20.07 4.54 -13.41
CA ASP A 60 -20.04 6.01 -13.50
C ASP A 60 -20.88 6.67 -12.40
N ARG A 61 -22.01 6.07 -12.02
CA ARG A 61 -22.84 6.54 -10.89
C ARG A 61 -22.15 6.38 -9.54
N ALA A 62 -21.34 5.34 -9.37
CA ALA A 62 -20.65 5.05 -8.12
C ALA A 62 -19.38 5.91 -7.95
N SER A 63 -18.67 6.19 -9.03
CA SER A 63 -17.50 7.07 -9.05
C SER A 63 -17.23 7.59 -10.47
N PRO A 64 -17.52 8.86 -10.77
CA PRO A 64 -17.48 9.37 -12.14
C PRO A 64 -16.07 9.71 -12.65
N ASP A 65 -15.08 9.93 -11.77
CA ASP A 65 -13.73 10.34 -12.20
C ASP A 65 -12.76 9.15 -12.33
N ALA A 66 -12.46 8.79 -13.58
CA ALA A 66 -11.53 7.73 -13.91
C ALA A 66 -10.06 8.05 -13.55
N GLU A 67 -9.65 9.32 -13.50
CA GLU A 67 -8.30 9.69 -13.06
C GLU A 67 -8.17 9.58 -11.55
N GLU A 68 -9.17 10.01 -10.78
CA GLU A 68 -9.20 9.81 -9.33
C GLU A 68 -9.13 8.32 -8.97
N LEU A 69 -9.89 7.46 -9.67
CA LEU A 69 -9.84 6.01 -9.49
C LEU A 69 -8.46 5.42 -9.83
N ARG A 70 -7.78 5.93 -10.87
CA ARG A 70 -6.41 5.50 -11.19
C ARG A 70 -5.44 5.88 -10.08
N VAL A 71 -5.51 7.10 -9.57
CA VAL A 71 -4.69 7.56 -8.45
C VAL A 71 -4.94 6.70 -7.22
N ARG A 72 -6.21 6.44 -6.87
CA ARG A 72 -6.58 5.60 -5.73
C ARG A 72 -6.08 4.18 -5.88
N CYS A 73 -6.25 3.56 -7.05
CA CYS A 73 -5.76 2.22 -7.35
C CYS A 73 -4.22 2.13 -7.22
N MET A 74 -3.49 3.17 -7.65
CA MET A 74 -2.04 3.22 -7.47
C MET A 74 -1.63 3.27 -5.98
N LEU A 75 -2.37 4.03 -5.16
CA LEU A 75 -2.14 4.11 -3.72
C LEU A 75 -2.45 2.77 -3.03
N ASP A 76 -3.63 2.20 -3.27
CA ASP A 76 -4.05 0.93 -2.67
C ASP A 76 -3.08 -0.22 -3.04
N ARG A 77 -2.62 -0.26 -4.30
CA ARG A 77 -1.57 -1.19 -4.75
C ARG A 77 -0.25 -0.96 -4.00
N GLY A 78 0.12 0.30 -3.78
CA GLY A 78 1.30 0.66 -3.00
C GLY A 78 1.23 0.14 -1.56
N ASP A 79 0.07 0.23 -0.94
CA ASP A 79 -0.14 -0.22 0.44
C ASP A 79 -0.13 -1.75 0.56
N VAL A 80 -0.73 -2.47 -0.40
CA VAL A 80 -0.64 -3.93 -0.50
C VAL A 80 0.82 -4.39 -0.62
N VAL A 81 1.61 -3.75 -1.49
CA VAL A 81 3.05 -4.07 -1.66
C VAL A 81 3.86 -3.78 -0.41
N ARG A 82 3.58 -2.68 0.30
CA ARG A 82 4.24 -2.34 1.57
C ARG A 82 3.94 -3.37 2.65
N HIS A 83 2.67 -3.76 2.80
CA HIS A 83 2.23 -4.74 3.81
C HIS A 83 2.84 -6.14 3.55
N LEU A 84 2.79 -6.63 2.31
CA LEU A 84 3.26 -7.98 1.97
C LEU A 84 4.77 -8.16 2.21
N ALA A 85 5.57 -7.12 2.03
CA ALA A 85 7.00 -7.28 2.02
C ALA A 85 7.71 -6.94 3.33
N LEU A 86 7.15 -6.03 4.14
CA LEU A 86 7.60 -5.86 5.52
C LEU A 86 7.23 -7.09 6.36
N THR A 87 6.05 -7.69 6.14
CA THR A 87 5.63 -8.92 6.82
C THR A 87 6.46 -10.14 6.43
N ALA A 88 6.90 -10.23 5.17
CA ALA A 88 7.78 -11.33 4.72
C ALA A 88 9.17 -11.31 5.38
N ILE A 89 9.63 -10.13 5.83
CA ILE A 89 10.96 -9.92 6.42
C ILE A 89 10.88 -9.83 7.95
N ALA A 90 9.71 -9.45 8.50
CA ALA A 90 9.42 -9.47 9.93
C ALA A 90 9.41 -10.91 10.48
N GLY A 91 10.53 -11.35 11.03
CA GLY A 91 10.66 -12.64 11.72
C GLY A 91 11.25 -13.79 10.89
N ASN A 92 11.59 -13.57 9.61
CA ASN A 92 12.26 -14.56 8.77
C ASN A 92 13.65 -14.07 8.34
N PRO A 93 14.68 -14.95 8.28
CA PRO A 93 15.97 -14.58 7.73
C PRO A 93 15.81 -14.13 6.27
N LEU A 94 16.28 -12.92 5.94
CA LEU A 94 16.30 -12.47 4.55
C LEU A 94 17.16 -13.45 3.71
N PRO A 95 16.67 -13.90 2.54
CA PRO A 95 17.47 -14.69 1.62
C PRO A 95 18.79 -13.98 1.29
N SER A 96 19.89 -14.73 1.21
CA SER A 96 21.23 -14.18 0.98
C SER A 96 21.47 -13.72 -0.47
N ASP A 97 20.41 -13.48 -1.26
CA ASP A 97 20.53 -13.05 -2.64
C ASP A 97 20.40 -11.51 -2.80
N ALA A 98 20.99 -11.00 -3.87
CA ALA A 98 21.04 -9.56 -4.14
C ALA A 98 19.68 -8.96 -4.55
N ALA A 99 18.71 -9.76 -5.01
CA ALA A 99 17.37 -9.29 -5.37
C ALA A 99 16.52 -9.05 -4.11
N ALA A 100 16.58 -9.97 -3.15
CA ALA A 100 15.96 -9.84 -1.83
C ALA A 100 16.49 -8.62 -1.08
N LYS A 101 17.82 -8.42 -1.05
CA LYS A 101 18.46 -7.24 -0.45
C LYS A 101 18.02 -5.92 -1.10
N ARG A 102 17.96 -5.85 -2.43
CA ARG A 102 17.48 -4.65 -3.15
C ARG A 102 16.02 -4.34 -2.83
N THR A 103 15.20 -5.37 -2.80
CA THR A 103 13.77 -5.29 -2.49
C THR A 103 13.56 -4.76 -1.06
N PHE A 104 14.27 -5.33 -0.09
CA PHE A 104 14.29 -4.87 1.29
C PHE A 104 14.62 -3.37 1.40
N HIS A 105 15.74 -2.91 0.83
CA HIS A 105 16.14 -1.51 0.94
C HIS A 105 15.20 -0.55 0.19
N ALA A 106 14.57 -0.99 -0.90
CA ALA A 106 13.55 -0.20 -1.58
C ALA A 106 12.29 -0.01 -0.71
N GLN A 107 11.92 -1.05 0.03
CA GLN A 107 10.75 -1.05 0.90
C GLN A 107 11.01 -0.30 2.20
N ALA A 108 12.15 -0.52 2.85
CA ALA A 108 12.57 0.22 4.03
C ALA A 108 12.60 1.73 3.76
N ARG A 109 13.08 2.17 2.58
CA ARG A 109 13.06 3.61 2.21
C ARG A 109 11.63 4.13 2.09
N THR A 110 10.73 3.31 1.57
CA THR A 110 9.32 3.68 1.40
C THR A 110 8.61 3.77 2.75
N ALA A 111 8.83 2.80 3.64
CA ALA A 111 8.30 2.80 5.00
C ALA A 111 8.81 4.01 5.80
N LEU A 112 10.10 4.33 5.70
CA LEU A 112 10.67 5.51 6.37
C LEU A 112 10.13 6.83 5.82
N ARG A 113 9.80 6.94 4.53
CA ARG A 113 9.14 8.14 3.98
C ARG A 113 7.75 8.34 4.57
N VAL A 114 6.96 7.27 4.67
CA VAL A 114 5.62 7.32 5.27
C VAL A 114 5.72 7.64 6.77
N LEU A 115 6.67 7.04 7.47
CA LEU A 115 6.93 7.36 8.88
C LEU A 115 7.36 8.83 9.06
N ALA A 116 8.18 9.38 8.16
CA ALA A 116 8.56 10.79 8.20
C ALA A 116 7.35 11.72 8.05
N GLN A 117 6.36 11.34 7.24
CA GLN A 117 5.09 12.06 7.11
C GLN A 117 4.28 11.97 8.41
N ALA A 118 4.17 10.76 8.99
CA ALA A 118 3.46 10.55 10.26
C ALA A 118 4.10 11.29 11.46
N LEU A 119 5.43 11.42 11.47
CA LEU A 119 6.19 12.21 12.46
C LEU A 119 6.15 13.73 12.18
N ASN A 120 5.49 14.17 11.10
CA ASN A 120 5.44 15.56 10.67
C ASN A 120 6.81 16.23 10.49
N ILE A 121 7.82 15.47 10.02
CA ILE A 121 9.19 15.97 9.76
C ILE A 121 9.56 15.95 8.28
N ALA A 122 8.68 15.45 7.40
CA ALA A 122 8.99 15.20 6.00
C ALA A 122 9.47 16.45 5.21
N ASN A 123 9.08 17.66 5.64
CA ASN A 123 9.47 18.92 5.00
C ASN A 123 10.76 19.54 5.57
N ASP A 124 11.27 19.03 6.69
CA ASP A 124 12.35 19.65 7.48
C ASP A 124 13.70 18.96 7.28
N GLY A 125 14.28 19.04 6.09
CA GLY A 125 15.67 18.59 5.87
C GLY A 125 15.91 17.09 6.10
N VAL A 126 14.85 16.27 6.02
CA VAL A 126 14.95 14.81 6.12
C VAL A 126 15.79 14.24 5.00
N ARG A 127 16.77 13.40 5.36
CA ARG A 127 17.58 12.62 4.42
C ARG A 127 17.30 11.14 4.59
N ILE A 128 16.78 10.51 3.55
CA ILE A 128 16.55 9.07 3.51
C ILE A 128 17.54 8.44 2.53
N GLY A 129 18.35 7.52 3.04
CA GLY A 129 19.44 6.91 2.29
C GLY A 129 19.53 5.41 2.51
N THR A 130 20.39 4.77 1.75
CA THR A 130 20.77 3.38 1.97
C THR A 130 22.28 3.28 1.94
N ALA A 131 22.85 2.79 3.03
CA ALA A 131 24.25 2.48 3.16
C ALA A 131 24.41 0.97 2.94
N CYS A 132 24.56 0.57 1.67
CA CYS A 132 24.91 -0.79 1.29
C CYS A 132 26.42 -1.01 1.49
N HIS A 133 26.89 -1.07 2.73
CA HIS A 133 28.24 -1.55 3.00
C HIS A 133 28.17 -3.04 3.33
N GLY A 134 29.03 -3.84 2.70
CA GLY A 134 29.22 -5.24 3.07
C GLY A 134 28.37 -6.29 2.33
N GLY A 135 28.38 -7.52 2.85
CA GLY A 135 27.84 -8.75 2.23
C GLY A 135 26.30 -8.79 2.04
N PRO A 136 25.73 -9.87 1.49
CA PRO A 136 24.31 -9.96 1.12
C PRO A 136 23.31 -9.80 2.28
N GLY A 137 23.75 -9.96 3.53
CA GLY A 137 22.95 -9.71 4.74
C GLY A 137 23.28 -8.41 5.49
N GLU A 138 24.16 -7.58 4.93
CA GLU A 138 24.68 -6.36 5.58
C GLU A 138 24.14 -5.09 4.91
N GLY A 139 24.27 -3.97 5.59
CA GLY A 139 23.82 -2.67 5.10
C GLY A 139 22.55 -2.20 5.80
N ARG A 140 22.31 -0.90 5.75
CA ARG A 140 21.18 -0.26 6.45
C ARG A 140 20.49 0.74 5.57
N THR A 141 19.18 0.82 5.74
CA THR A 141 18.39 1.95 5.24
C THR A 141 18.15 2.89 6.40
N TYR A 142 18.33 4.19 6.20
CA TYR A 142 18.24 5.15 7.30
C TYR A 142 17.45 6.38 6.91
N LEU A 143 16.87 7.01 7.92
CA LEU A 143 16.28 8.33 7.93
C LEU A 143 17.09 9.18 8.91
N ARG A 144 17.61 10.30 8.44
CA ARG A 144 18.30 11.30 9.26
C ARG A 144 17.53 12.60 9.24
N HIS A 145 17.33 13.14 10.44
CA HIS A 145 16.76 14.45 10.70
C HIS A 145 17.62 15.13 11.79
N SER A 146 17.47 16.45 11.96
CA SER A 146 18.26 17.24 12.91
C SER A 146 18.17 16.76 14.37
N ARG A 147 17.10 16.03 14.71
CA ARG A 147 16.78 15.57 16.07
C ARG A 147 16.67 14.05 16.22
N ILE A 148 16.60 13.31 15.11
CA ILE A 148 16.36 11.87 15.14
C ILE A 148 17.09 11.18 13.98
N GLU A 149 17.67 10.03 14.27
CA GLU A 149 18.12 9.06 13.27
C GLU A 149 17.37 7.75 13.49
N ILE A 150 16.78 7.23 12.41
CA ILE A 150 16.13 5.93 12.38
C ILE A 150 16.88 5.07 11.38
N GLU A 151 17.30 3.88 11.78
CA GLU A 151 17.89 2.89 10.89
C GLU A 151 17.07 1.61 10.85
N VAL A 152 17.04 0.98 9.68
CA VAL A 152 16.34 -0.27 9.40
C VAL A 152 17.37 -1.22 8.79
N VAL A 153 17.60 -2.35 9.46
CA VAL A 153 18.61 -3.34 9.08
C VAL A 153 17.96 -4.65 8.64
N PRO A 154 18.48 -5.32 7.60
CA PRO A 154 17.93 -6.57 7.07
C PRO A 154 18.18 -7.76 7.98
N ARG A 155 19.16 -7.67 8.87
CA ARG A 155 19.48 -8.67 9.88
C ARG A 155 20.06 -7.98 11.11
N ASN A 156 19.45 -8.24 12.27
CA ASN A 156 20.09 -8.06 13.57
C ASN A 156 20.26 -9.45 14.20
N LEU A 157 21.31 -9.65 14.99
CA LEU A 157 21.54 -10.91 15.71
C LEU A 157 20.44 -11.17 16.76
N VAL A 158 19.71 -10.12 17.13
CA VAL A 158 18.57 -10.17 18.06
C VAL A 158 17.27 -9.97 17.27
N THR A 159 16.40 -10.97 17.30
CA THR A 159 15.05 -10.88 16.71
C THR A 159 14.25 -9.75 17.34
N GLY A 160 13.56 -8.95 16.52
CA GLY A 160 12.77 -7.82 16.99
C GLY A 160 13.59 -6.54 17.21
N HIS A 161 14.87 -6.53 16.81
CA HIS A 161 15.75 -5.36 16.84
C HIS A 161 16.17 -4.93 15.42
N GLU A 162 15.24 -4.93 14.47
CA GLU A 162 15.54 -4.55 13.09
C GLU A 162 15.48 -3.04 12.85
N VAL A 163 14.83 -2.28 13.75
CA VAL A 163 14.67 -0.83 13.66
C VAL A 163 15.37 -0.17 14.84
N GLY A 164 16.44 0.59 14.58
CA GLY A 164 17.16 1.37 15.58
C GLY A 164 16.72 2.83 15.55
N ILE A 165 16.43 3.41 16.72
CA ILE A 165 16.00 4.80 16.86
C ILE A 165 16.91 5.51 17.84
N ALA A 166 17.55 6.58 17.40
CA ALA A 166 18.41 7.41 18.24
C ALA A 166 17.98 8.87 18.16
N ALA A 167 17.92 9.54 19.31
CA ALA A 167 17.87 11.00 19.32
C ALA A 167 19.25 11.54 18.89
N VAL A 168 19.27 12.63 18.14
CA VAL A 168 20.50 13.21 17.59
C VAL A 168 20.53 14.71 17.89
N SER A 169 21.72 15.23 18.11
CA SER A 169 22.03 16.66 18.21
C SER A 169 23.14 17.01 17.21
N PRO A 170 23.43 18.30 16.97
CA PRO A 170 24.56 18.70 16.14
C PRO A 170 25.91 18.09 16.58
N GLY A 171 26.05 17.68 17.85
CA GLY A 171 27.23 17.01 18.39
C GLY A 171 27.24 15.48 18.24
N GLY A 172 26.21 14.88 17.64
CA GLY A 172 26.07 13.43 17.45
C GLY A 172 24.88 12.82 18.20
N ALA A 173 24.88 11.49 18.31
CA ALA A 173 23.81 10.73 18.97
C ALA A 173 23.71 11.11 20.45
N VAL A 174 22.49 11.31 20.93
CA VAL A 174 22.16 11.67 22.30
C VAL A 174 21.48 10.47 22.95
N GLY A 175 22.14 9.90 23.96
CA GLY A 175 21.59 8.79 24.74
C GLY A 175 21.68 7.43 24.04
N LYS A 176 20.78 6.52 24.41
CA LYS A 176 20.77 5.13 23.94
C LYS A 176 19.95 4.98 22.66
N THR A 177 20.39 4.09 21.76
CA THR A 177 19.57 3.64 20.64
C THR A 177 18.49 2.69 21.15
N HIS A 178 17.25 2.97 20.79
CA HIS A 178 16.10 2.12 21.08
C HIS A 178 15.82 1.21 19.89
N TRP A 179 15.90 -0.10 20.12
CA TRP A 179 15.63 -1.10 19.09
C TRP A 179 14.18 -1.56 19.13
N ARG A 180 13.60 -1.75 17.95
CA ARG A 180 12.18 -2.06 17.73
C ARG A 180 12.04 -3.07 16.59
N PRO A 181 10.95 -3.87 16.60
CA PRO A 181 10.68 -4.81 15.54
C PRO A 181 10.31 -4.08 14.25
N ILE A 182 10.70 -4.62 13.09
CA ILE A 182 10.31 -4.04 11.78
C ILE A 182 8.78 -3.98 11.60
N ALA A 183 8.04 -4.83 12.30
CA ALA A 183 6.57 -4.81 12.33
C ALA A 183 5.98 -3.47 12.80
N ASP A 184 6.72 -2.68 13.60
CA ASP A 184 6.26 -1.34 13.99
C ASP A 184 6.11 -0.40 12.77
N LEU A 185 6.82 -0.64 11.66
CA LEU A 185 6.69 0.14 10.43
C LEU A 185 5.41 -0.18 9.62
N LEU A 186 4.63 -1.18 10.02
CA LEU A 186 3.35 -1.52 9.38
C LEU A 186 2.23 -0.54 9.77
N ASP A 187 2.34 0.08 10.95
CA ASP A 187 1.42 1.11 11.45
C ASP A 187 2.22 2.38 11.78
N PRO A 188 2.49 3.23 10.76
CA PRO A 188 3.37 4.38 10.89
C PRO A 188 2.81 5.43 11.87
N GLU A 189 1.49 5.56 12.00
CA GLU A 189 0.87 6.52 12.91
C GLU A 189 1.00 6.09 14.37
N ALA A 190 0.70 4.82 14.67
CA ALA A 190 0.89 4.31 16.02
C ALA A 190 2.37 4.28 16.40
N PHE A 191 3.25 4.03 15.44
CA PHE A 191 4.68 4.05 15.68
C PHE A 191 5.21 5.46 15.91
N ALA A 192 4.75 6.46 15.15
CA ALA A 192 5.09 7.87 15.37
C ALA A 192 4.76 8.31 16.80
N ARG A 193 3.54 8.01 17.28
CA ARG A 193 3.13 8.30 18.68
C ARG A 193 4.05 7.64 19.72
N ARG A 194 4.49 6.41 19.45
CA ARG A 194 5.44 5.69 20.33
C ARG A 194 6.82 6.33 20.33
N ILE A 195 7.30 6.79 19.17
CA ILE A 195 8.58 7.49 19.05
C ILE A 195 8.52 8.80 19.83
N GLU A 196 7.50 9.62 19.62
CA GLU A 196 7.32 10.89 20.34
C GLU A 196 7.28 10.70 21.86
N ALA A 197 6.59 9.67 22.34
CA ALA A 197 6.58 9.33 23.76
C ALA A 197 7.96 8.89 24.30
N MET A 198 8.82 8.35 23.44
CA MET A 198 10.12 7.78 23.81
C MET A 198 11.24 8.82 23.83
N ILE A 199 11.28 9.73 22.85
CA ILE A 199 12.37 10.71 22.68
C ILE A 199 11.93 12.17 22.85
N GLY A 200 10.64 12.41 23.10
CA GLY A 200 10.06 13.75 23.22
C GLY A 200 9.60 14.33 21.87
N ASN A 201 8.95 15.49 21.93
CA ASN A 201 8.36 16.11 20.74
C ASN A 201 9.45 16.56 19.75
N LEU A 202 9.38 16.07 18.51
CA LEU A 202 10.40 16.32 17.49
C LEU A 202 10.18 17.63 16.74
N THR A 203 8.96 18.12 16.71
CA THR A 203 8.60 19.43 16.15
C THR A 203 9.01 20.53 17.13
N PRO A 204 9.64 21.65 16.70
CA PRO A 204 9.77 22.81 17.58
C PRO A 204 8.36 23.26 18.01
N PRO A 205 8.16 23.69 19.27
CA PRO A 205 6.92 24.36 19.63
C PRO A 205 6.74 25.53 18.66
N LEU A 206 5.55 25.66 18.07
CA LEU A 206 5.16 26.87 17.33
C LEU A 206 5.49 28.05 18.25
N ALA A 207 6.50 28.84 17.87
CA ALA A 207 6.80 30.06 18.58
C ALA A 207 5.54 30.92 18.49
N ASP A 208 4.94 31.23 19.65
CA ASP A 208 3.86 32.18 19.74
C ASP A 208 4.27 33.46 18.98
N ALA A 209 3.55 33.75 17.90
CA ALA A 209 3.70 34.98 17.16
C ALA A 209 3.29 36.14 18.07
N ALA A 210 4.28 36.86 18.58
CA ALA A 210 4.14 38.16 19.23
C ALA A 210 4.18 39.28 18.18
#